data_AF-A0A545TIV0-F1
#
_entry.id   AF-A0A545TIV0-F1
#
_cell.length_a   1.000
_cell.length_b   1.000
_cell.length_c   1.000
_cell.angle_alpha   90.00
_cell.angle_beta   90.00
_cell.angle_gamma   90.00
#
_symmetry.space_group_name_H-M   'P 1'
#
loop_
_entity.id
_entity.type
_entity.pdbx_description
1 polymer ?
#
loop_
_entity_poly.entity_id
_entity_poly.type
_entity_poly.pdbx_seq_one_letter_code
_entity_poly.pdbx_strand_id
1 'polypeptide(L)'
;MSHQAIEFPEEIIRAKKLANIADSAIRIPIINIKFGLDFLVGLIPVAGDIIMFLVAYRIIRLGRKIGIPKPLRNKMIRNSVIDFLLGFVPAIGDFIDLFYKANNANVKLMEDWWLEQSRAKSHHSN
;
A
#
# COMPACT_ATOMS: atom_id res chain seq x y z
N MET A 1 33.84 10.41 -12.35
CA MET A 1 32.81 10.69 -11.36
C MET A 1 31.78 9.56 -11.39
N SER A 2 31.95 8.55 -10.53
CA SER A 2 30.99 7.46 -10.41
C SER A 2 29.71 7.99 -9.75
N HIS A 3 28.63 8.11 -10.52
CA HIS A 3 27.30 8.26 -9.94
C HIS A 3 27.00 6.94 -9.23
N GLN A 4 27.21 6.86 -7.91
CA GLN A 4 26.71 5.74 -7.13
C GLN A 4 25.18 5.70 -7.32
N ALA A 5 24.67 4.63 -7.92
CA ALA A 5 23.24 4.41 -8.00
C ALA A 5 22.71 4.26 -6.57
N ILE A 6 21.68 5.02 -6.21
CA ILE A 6 21.04 4.88 -4.90
C ILE A 6 20.28 3.56 -4.90
N GLU A 7 20.82 2.56 -4.20
CA GLU A 7 20.18 1.26 -4.04
C GLU A 7 19.05 1.34 -3.01
N PHE A 8 17.93 0.70 -3.32
CA PHE A 8 16.82 0.58 -2.37
C PHE A 8 17.04 -0.60 -1.43
N PRO A 9 16.69 -0.45 -0.14
CA PRO A 9 16.75 -1.54 0.82
C PRO A 9 15.72 -2.62 0.48
N GLU A 10 16.02 -3.85 0.89
CA GLU A 10 15.17 -5.04 0.73
C GLU A 10 13.72 -4.80 1.20
N GLU A 11 13.52 -3.98 2.24
CA GLU A 11 12.21 -3.62 2.75
C GLU A 11 11.35 -2.86 1.72
N ILE A 12 11.94 -1.95 0.94
CA ILE A 12 11.23 -1.21 -0.11
C ILE A 12 10.88 -2.15 -1.26
N ILE A 13 11.80 -3.03 -1.65
CA ILE A 13 11.56 -4.03 -2.70
C ILE A 13 10.41 -4.96 -2.29
N ARG A 14 10.41 -5.45 -1.05
CA ARG A 14 9.32 -6.28 -0.50
C ARG A 14 8.00 -5.53 -0.42
N ALA A 15 8.02 -4.28 0.04
CA ALA A 15 6.83 -3.45 0.10
C ALA A 15 6.23 -3.22 -1.29
N LYS A 16 7.06 -2.94 -2.30
CA LYS A 16 6.66 -2.77 -3.70
C LYS A 16 6.02 -4.02 -4.28
N LYS A 17 6.61 -5.20 -4.04
CA LYS A 17 6.01 -6.48 -4.46
C LYS A 17 4.62 -6.68 -3.83
N LEU A 18 4.49 -6.45 -2.52
CA LEU A 18 3.21 -6.56 -1.81
C LEU A 18 2.16 -5.57 -2.34
N ALA A 19 2.55 -4.31 -2.55
CA ALA A 19 1.67 -3.27 -3.07
C ALA A 19 1.17 -3.58 -4.48
N ASN A 20 2.06 -4.04 -5.36
CA ASN A 20 1.71 -4.43 -6.72
C ASN A 20 0.70 -5.59 -6.73
N ILE A 21 0.88 -6.59 -5.86
CA ILE A 21 -0.04 -7.72 -5.75
C ILE A 21 -1.39 -7.25 -5.23
N ALA A 22 -1.43 -6.52 -4.11
CA ALA A 22 -2.67 -6.11 -3.48
C ALA A 22 -3.49 -5.14 -4.33
N ASP A 23 -2.87 -4.06 -4.82
CA ASP A 23 -3.58 -3.03 -5.58
C ASP A 23 -3.95 -3.47 -7.01
N SER A 24 -3.35 -4.57 -7.51
CA SER A 24 -3.75 -5.19 -8.78
C SER A 24 -4.80 -6.28 -8.62
N ALA A 25 -4.83 -7.00 -7.50
CA ALA A 25 -5.82 -8.04 -7.21
C ALA A 25 -7.22 -7.44 -6.95
N ILE A 26 -7.29 -6.24 -6.38
CA ILE A 26 -8.55 -5.51 -6.14
C ILE A 26 -9.30 -5.19 -7.46
N ARG A 27 -8.61 -5.20 -8.62
CA ARG A 27 -9.24 -5.02 -9.94
C ARG A 27 -10.09 -6.20 -10.41
N ILE A 28 -10.07 -7.36 -9.75
CA ILE A 28 -11.02 -8.43 -10.09
C ILE A 28 -12.32 -8.12 -9.34
N PRO A 29 -13.37 -7.60 -10.01
CA PRO A 29 -14.65 -7.39 -9.35
C PRO A 29 -15.12 -8.75 -8.82
N ILE A 30 -15.41 -8.81 -7.53
CA ILE A 30 -16.10 -9.95 -6.96
C ILE A 30 -17.38 -10.13 -7.78
N ILE A 31 -17.46 -11.29 -8.39
CA ILE A 31 -18.39 -11.65 -9.45
C ILE A 31 -19.82 -11.49 -8.94
N ASN A 32 -20.65 -10.83 -9.73
CA ASN A 32 -22.07 -10.61 -9.49
C ASN A 32 -22.83 -11.95 -9.54
N ILE A 33 -23.11 -12.59 -8.39
CA ILE A 33 -23.84 -13.87 -8.34
C ILE A 33 -25.08 -13.75 -7.45
N LYS A 34 -26.25 -14.03 -8.04
CA LYS A 34 -27.53 -14.12 -7.35
C LYS A 34 -27.64 -15.43 -6.56
N PHE A 35 -27.67 -15.26 -5.24
CA PHE A 35 -28.25 -16.02 -4.12
C PHE A 35 -28.57 -17.52 -4.21
N GLY A 36 -28.04 -18.23 -3.20
CA GLY A 36 -28.34 -19.60 -2.82
C GLY A 36 -27.15 -20.30 -2.12
N LEU A 37 -26.61 -19.75 -1.01
CA LEU A 37 -25.57 -20.31 -0.11
C LEU A 37 -25.15 -19.22 0.94
N ASP A 38 -26.12 -18.71 1.70
CA ASP A 38 -26.05 -17.40 2.38
C ASP A 38 -25.05 -17.28 3.55
N PHE A 39 -24.29 -18.31 3.89
CA PHE A 39 -23.28 -18.26 4.95
C PHE A 39 -21.84 -18.08 4.44
N LEU A 40 -21.51 -18.65 3.28
CA LEU A 40 -20.14 -18.58 2.74
C LEU A 40 -19.87 -17.22 2.07
N VAL A 41 -20.88 -16.60 1.50
CA VAL A 41 -20.79 -15.26 0.89
C VAL A 41 -20.71 -14.15 1.94
N GLY A 42 -21.23 -14.35 3.16
CA GLY A 42 -21.08 -13.40 4.28
C GLY A 42 -19.68 -13.41 4.93
N LEU A 43 -18.89 -14.47 4.73
CA LEU A 43 -17.55 -14.62 5.29
C LEU A 43 -16.44 -14.06 4.37
N ILE A 44 -16.68 -14.06 3.06
CA ILE A 44 -15.75 -13.55 2.03
C ILE A 44 -15.45 -12.03 2.18
N PRO A 45 -16.41 -11.15 2.52
CA PRO A 45 -16.14 -9.74 2.83
C PRO A 45 -15.16 -9.56 3.98
N VAL A 46 -15.38 -10.29 5.09
CA VAL A 46 -14.53 -10.19 6.30
C VAL A 46 -13.11 -10.70 6.03
N ALA A 47 -12.97 -11.78 5.25
CA ALA A 47 -11.66 -12.30 4.87
C ALA A 47 -10.87 -11.34 3.98
N GLY A 48 -11.54 -10.68 3.02
CA GLY A 48 -10.94 -9.68 2.15
C GLY A 48 -10.38 -8.49 2.93
N ASP A 49 -11.18 -7.94 3.84
CA ASP A 49 -10.79 -6.81 4.69
C ASP A 49 -9.62 -7.13 5.62
N ILE A 50 -9.59 -8.33 6.20
CA ILE A 50 -8.46 -8.79 7.03
C ILE A 50 -7.19 -8.90 6.19
N ILE A 51 -7.26 -9.47 4.98
CA ILE A 51 -6.09 -9.60 4.10
C ILE A 51 -5.56 -8.23 3.70
N MET A 52 -6.45 -7.29 3.31
CA MET A 52 -6.05 -5.92 2.97
C MET A 52 -5.39 -5.20 4.15
N PHE A 53 -5.96 -5.33 5.35
CA PHE A 53 -5.38 -4.79 6.57
C PHE A 53 -3.98 -5.37 6.85
N LEU A 54 -3.82 -6.68 6.71
CA LEU A 54 -2.53 -7.35 6.92
C LEU A 54 -1.46 -6.89 5.92
N VAL A 55 -1.83 -6.67 4.64
CA VAL A 55 -0.91 -6.14 3.63
C VAL A 55 -0.49 -4.71 3.98
N ALA A 56 -1.45 -3.82 4.25
CA ALA A 56 -1.19 -2.44 4.63
C ALA A 56 -0.29 -2.37 5.88
N TYR A 57 -0.63 -3.14 6.91
CA TYR A 57 0.17 -3.26 8.13
C TYR A 57 1.60 -3.75 7.83
N ARG A 58 1.76 -4.75 6.96
CA ARG A 58 3.07 -5.29 6.59
C ARG A 58 3.94 -4.24 5.90
N ILE A 59 3.38 -3.46 4.99
CA ILE A 59 4.07 -2.36 4.27
C ILE A 59 4.50 -1.27 5.26
N ILE A 60 3.61 -0.84 6.16
CA ILE A 60 3.94 0.16 7.19
C ILE A 60 5.05 -0.35 8.12
N ARG A 61 5.01 -1.64 8.48
CA ARG A 61 6.06 -2.27 9.32
C ARG A 61 7.41 -2.32 8.60
N LEU A 62 7.44 -2.55 7.28
CA LEU A 62 8.67 -2.49 6.48
C LEU A 62 9.23 -1.07 6.46
N GLY A 63 8.39 -0.05 6.28
CA GLY A 63 8.78 1.35 6.40
C GLY A 63 9.37 1.70 7.77
N ARG A 64 8.81 1.17 8.85
CA ARG A 64 9.36 1.34 10.21
C ARG A 64 10.76 0.73 10.35
N LYS A 65 11.01 -0.43 9.74
CA LYS A 65 12.30 -1.14 9.83
C LYS A 65 13.46 -0.35 9.22
N ILE A 66 13.20 0.40 8.16
CA ILE A 66 14.22 1.25 7.52
C ILE A 66 14.35 2.63 8.16
N GLY A 67 13.59 2.90 9.23
CA GLY A 67 13.71 4.14 10.00
C GLY A 67 12.78 5.29 9.57
N ILE A 68 11.73 5.02 8.77
CA ILE A 68 10.79 6.09 8.37
C ILE A 68 10.22 6.78 9.61
N PRO A 69 10.31 8.13 9.68
CA PRO A 69 9.88 8.89 10.85
C PRO A 69 8.36 8.80 11.06
N LYS A 70 7.93 8.98 12.33
CA LYS A 70 6.52 8.88 12.74
C LYS A 70 5.56 9.70 11.84
N PRO A 71 5.84 10.96 11.46
CA PRO A 71 4.93 11.73 10.61
C PRO A 71 4.67 11.10 9.24
N LEU A 72 5.69 10.53 8.60
CA LEU A 72 5.53 9.85 7.30
C LEU A 72 4.79 8.53 7.45
N ARG A 73 5.07 7.76 8.51
CA ARG A 73 4.27 6.56 8.82
C ARG A 73 2.80 6.88 9.08
N ASN A 74 2.49 8.01 9.71
CA ASN A 74 1.10 8.44 9.92
C ASN A 74 0.42 8.76 8.58
N LYS A 75 1.13 9.35 7.60
CA LYS A 75 0.63 9.48 6.23
C LYS A 75 0.35 8.12 5.61
N MET A 76 1.23 7.13 5.82
CA MET A 76 1.00 5.78 5.29
C MET A 76 -0.24 5.11 5.87
N ILE A 77 -0.45 5.24 7.19
CA ILE A 77 -1.66 4.76 7.87
C ILE A 77 -2.90 5.44 7.30
N ARG A 78 -2.86 6.77 7.16
CA ARG A 78 -3.97 7.55 6.62
C ARG A 78 -4.36 7.09 5.21
N ASN A 79 -3.37 6.87 4.34
CA ASN A 79 -3.62 6.38 2.98
C ASN A 79 -4.38 5.06 3.01
N SER A 80 -3.96 4.10 3.84
CA SER A 80 -4.63 2.80 3.98
C SER A 80 -6.02 2.89 4.60
N VAL A 81 -6.24 3.81 5.55
CA VAL A 81 -7.58 4.04 6.14
C VAL A 81 -8.54 4.62 5.11
N ILE A 82 -8.09 5.58 4.30
CA ILE A 82 -8.91 6.18 3.23
C ILE A 82 -9.33 5.10 2.22
N ASP A 83 -8.39 4.29 1.76
CA ASP A 83 -8.65 3.20 0.82
C ASP A 83 -9.63 2.16 1.38
N PHE A 84 -9.43 1.75 2.64
CA PHE A 84 -10.37 0.88 3.35
C PHE A 84 -11.79 1.47 3.37
N LEU A 85 -11.94 2.74 3.76
CA LEU A 85 -13.25 3.41 3.80
C LEU A 85 -13.91 3.55 2.42
N LEU A 86 -13.12 3.83 1.37
CA LEU A 86 -13.63 3.90 0.00
C LEU A 86 -14.11 2.53 -0.50
N GLY A 87 -13.48 1.44 -0.05
CA GLY A 87 -13.89 0.07 -0.35
C GLY A 87 -15.29 -0.32 0.16
N PHE A 88 -15.84 0.39 1.17
CA PHE A 88 -17.17 0.14 1.73
C PHE A 88 -18.32 0.87 1.04
N VAL A 89 -18.10 1.53 -0.11
CA VAL A 89 -19.15 2.30 -0.80
C VAL A 89 -19.66 1.57 -2.05
N PRO A 90 -20.60 0.60 -1.92
CA PRO A 90 -21.17 -0.16 -3.02
C PRO A 90 -22.27 0.66 -3.74
N ALA A 91 -21.90 1.71 -4.47
CA ALA A 91 -22.82 2.44 -5.37
C ALA A 91 -22.11 3.49 -6.24
N ILE A 92 -20.91 3.95 -5.87
CA ILE A 92 -20.17 4.97 -6.63
C ILE A 92 -19.19 4.30 -7.62
N GLY A 93 -19.59 3.15 -8.18
CA GLY A 93 -18.74 2.30 -9.02
C GLY A 93 -18.49 2.85 -10.42
N ASP A 94 -19.40 3.68 -10.95
CA ASP A 94 -19.31 4.18 -12.34
C ASP A 94 -18.70 5.59 -12.44
N PHE A 95 -18.40 6.26 -11.31
CA PHE A 95 -17.87 7.63 -11.27
C PHE A 95 -16.62 7.85 -10.41
N ILE A 96 -16.17 6.84 -9.66
CA ILE A 96 -14.80 6.82 -9.11
C ILE A 96 -13.97 5.91 -10.00
N ASP A 97 -13.77 6.33 -11.25
CA ASP A 97 -12.66 5.81 -12.04
C ASP A 97 -11.37 5.91 -11.19
N LEU A 98 -10.59 4.83 -11.12
CA LEU A 98 -9.28 4.75 -10.44
C LEU A 98 -9.31 4.76 -8.89
N PHE A 99 -9.56 3.60 -8.30
CA PHE A 99 -9.22 3.26 -6.92
C PHE A 99 -7.86 3.85 -6.49
N TYR A 100 -7.89 4.69 -5.45
CA TYR A 100 -6.70 5.24 -4.82
C TYR A 100 -5.79 4.11 -4.32
N LYS A 101 -4.70 3.84 -5.03
CA LYS A 101 -3.76 2.75 -4.72
C LYS A 101 -2.93 3.04 -3.47
N ALA A 102 -3.54 2.88 -2.29
CA ALA A 102 -2.92 3.26 -1.02
C ALA A 102 -1.60 2.53 -0.76
N ASN A 103 -1.48 1.25 -1.13
CA ASN A 103 -0.25 0.50 -0.91
C ASN A 103 0.89 1.02 -1.80
N ASN A 104 0.61 1.32 -3.07
CA ASN A 104 1.59 1.96 -3.96
C ASN A 104 1.94 3.39 -3.52
N ALA A 105 0.96 4.16 -3.05
CA ALA A 105 1.22 5.48 -2.48
C ALA A 105 2.13 5.40 -1.24
N ASN A 106 1.95 4.37 -0.41
CA ASN A 106 2.81 4.09 0.74
C ASN A 106 4.23 3.71 0.32
N VAL A 107 4.39 2.86 -0.70
CA VAL A 107 5.71 2.50 -1.25
C VAL A 107 6.41 3.73 -1.81
N LYS A 108 5.70 4.59 -2.53
CA LYS A 108 6.24 5.85 -3.04
C LYS A 108 6.77 6.75 -1.92
N LEU A 109 6.03 6.88 -0.81
CA LEU A 109 6.52 7.60 0.38
C LEU A 109 7.80 6.99 0.96
N MET A 110 7.97 5.66 0.89
CA MET A 110 9.20 4.99 1.33
C MET A 110 10.36 5.29 0.37
N GLU A 111 10.13 5.22 -0.93
CA GLU A 111 11.12 5.50 -1.98
C GLU A 111 11.58 6.97 -1.90
N ASP A 112 10.65 7.92 -1.85
CA ASP A 112 10.93 9.35 -1.76
C ASP A 112 11.78 9.69 -0.52
N TRP A 113 11.37 9.19 0.65
CA TRP A 113 12.12 9.40 1.90
C TRP A 113 13.53 8.81 1.85
N TRP A 114 13.69 7.61 1.27
CA TRP A 114 15.00 6.96 1.16
C TRP A 114 15.94 7.72 0.23
N LEU A 115 15.41 8.23 -0.90
CA LEU A 115 16.16 9.04 -1.85
C LEU A 115 16.62 10.36 -1.22
N GLU A 116 15.74 11.04 -0.48
CA GLU A 116 16.08 12.26 0.26
C GLU A 116 17.19 12.01 1.28
N GLN A 117 17.06 10.96 2.08
CA GLN A 117 18.04 10.60 3.10
C GLN A 117 19.39 10.20 2.51
N SER A 118 19.38 9.47 1.38
CA SER A 118 20.59 9.05 0.66
C SER A 118 21.33 10.24 0.05
N ARG A 119 20.60 11.19 -0.55
CA ARG A 119 21.16 12.44 -1.10
C ARG A 119 21.75 13.33 0.00
N ALA A 120 21.05 13.46 1.13
CA ALA A 120 21.54 14.25 2.25
C ALA A 120 22.88 13.71 2.79
N LYS A 121 23.04 12.37 2.85
CA LYS A 121 24.30 11.73 3.27
C LYS A 121 25.43 11.93 2.26
N SER A 122 25.16 11.86 0.95
CA SER A 122 26.20 12.06 -0.08
C SER A 122 26.75 13.48 -0.10
N HIS A 123 25.95 14.49 0.25
CA HIS A 123 26.39 15.89 0.30
C HIS A 123 27.25 16.25 1.52
N HIS A 124 27.19 15.47 2.62
CA HIS A 124 27.98 15.73 3.83
C HIS A 124 29.36 15.02 3.82
N SER A 125 29.66 14.24 2.78
CA SER A 125 30.91 13.45 2.67
C SER A 125 31.93 14.06 1.69
N ASN A 126 31.69 15.27 1.18
CA ASN A 126 32.60 16.08 0.36
C ASN A 126 32.95 17.37 1.08
#